data_AF-A0AA90KGW1-F1
#
_entry.id   AF-A0AA90KGW1-F1
#
_cell.length_a   1.000
_cell.length_b   1.000
_cell.length_c   1.000
_cell.angle_alpha   90.00
_cell.angle_beta   90.00
_cell.angle_gamma   90.00
#
_symmetry.space_group_name_H-M   'P 1'
#
loop_
_entity.id
_entity.type
_entity.pdbx_description
1 polymer ?
#
loop_
_entity_poly.entity_id
_entity_poly.type
_entity_poly.pdbx_seq_one_letter_code
_entity_poly.pdbx_strand_id
1 'polypeptide(L)'
;VGRRAEGLTAIEEAARHYRTLAEANPDAYLPDLATSLNNLSVDLGEVGRRAEGLTAIEEAVAIRRTLAEANPDAYLPALASSLNNLSVDLGEVGRRAEGLTASEEAARHYRTLAEANPERFDADLHSSLEIAAWLKSLPE
;
A
#
# COMPACT_ATOMS: atom_id res chain seq x y z
N VAL A 1 -18.86 -0.02 -19.34
CA VAL A 1 -19.07 -0.79 -18.09
C VAL A 1 -18.35 -2.15 -18.11
N GLY A 2 -18.28 -2.87 -19.24
CA GLY A 2 -17.59 -4.19 -19.33
C GLY A 2 -16.09 -4.22 -19.02
N ARG A 3 -15.27 -3.33 -19.63
CA ARG A 3 -13.80 -3.36 -19.50
C ARG A 3 -13.24 -3.17 -18.08
N ARG A 4 -13.95 -2.43 -17.21
CA ARG A 4 -13.53 -2.24 -15.81
C ARG A 4 -13.82 -3.48 -14.95
N ALA A 5 -14.94 -4.16 -15.22
CA ALA A 5 -15.28 -5.40 -14.53
C ALA A 5 -14.36 -6.56 -14.95
N GLU A 6 -13.99 -6.63 -16.24
CA GLU A 6 -13.00 -7.60 -16.74
C GLU A 6 -11.61 -7.38 -16.12
N GLY A 7 -11.16 -6.11 -16.00
CA GLY A 7 -9.91 -5.76 -15.34
C GLY A 7 -9.90 -6.16 -13.86
N LEU A 8 -10.98 -5.85 -13.13
CA LEU A 8 -11.11 -6.20 -11.71
C LEU A 8 -11.10 -7.72 -11.49
N THR A 9 -11.77 -8.48 -12.37
CA THR A 9 -11.77 -9.95 -12.30
C THR A 9 -10.35 -10.50 -12.46
N ALA A 10 -9.58 -9.96 -13.42
CA ALA A 10 -8.22 -10.41 -13.68
C ALA A 10 -7.27 -10.14 -12.49
N ILE A 11 -7.38 -8.98 -11.83
CA ILE A 11 -6.53 -8.67 -10.67
C ILE A 11 -6.93 -9.48 -9.42
N GLU A 12 -8.22 -9.77 -9.22
CA GLU A 12 -8.69 -10.67 -8.16
C GLU A 12 -8.16 -12.10 -8.37
N GLU A 13 -8.16 -12.59 -9.60
CA GLU A 13 -7.58 -13.89 -9.96
C GLU A 13 -6.07 -13.93 -9.75
N ALA A 14 -5.35 -12.87 -10.15
CA ALA A 14 -3.92 -12.75 -9.92
C ALA A 14 -3.58 -12.80 -8.42
N ALA A 15 -4.27 -12.01 -7.59
CA ALA A 15 -4.07 -12.02 -6.15
C ALA A 15 -4.36 -13.40 -5.53
N ARG A 16 -5.40 -14.10 -6.01
CA ARG A 16 -5.69 -15.48 -5.57
C ARG A 16 -4.58 -16.46 -5.97
N HIS A 17 -4.08 -16.36 -7.20
CA HIS A 17 -3.02 -17.22 -7.69
C HIS A 17 -1.71 -17.03 -6.92
N TYR A 18 -1.29 -15.78 -6.73
CA TYR A 18 -0.10 -15.48 -5.93
C TYR A 18 -0.25 -15.89 -4.47
N ARG A 19 -1.47 -15.87 -3.91
CA ARG A 19 -1.69 -16.39 -2.55
C ARG A 19 -1.39 -17.89 -2.47
N THR A 20 -1.93 -18.69 -3.40
CA THR A 20 -1.62 -20.12 -3.46
C THR A 20 -0.13 -20.39 -3.68
N LEU A 21 0.54 -19.59 -4.50
CA LEU A 21 1.98 -19.72 -4.72
C LEU A 21 2.80 -19.35 -3.47
N ALA A 22 2.40 -18.29 -2.75
CA ALA A 22 3.05 -17.87 -1.51
C ALA A 22 2.84 -18.87 -0.36
N GLU A 23 1.71 -19.59 -0.32
CA GLU A 23 1.52 -20.70 0.63
C GLU A 23 2.53 -21.83 0.39
N ALA A 24 2.88 -22.10 -0.87
CA ALA A 24 3.83 -23.14 -1.24
C ALA A 24 5.31 -22.68 -1.14
N ASN A 25 5.60 -21.42 -1.47
CA ASN A 25 6.93 -20.85 -1.44
C ASN A 25 6.87 -19.34 -1.08
N PRO A 26 6.78 -19.01 0.22
CA PRO A 26 6.59 -17.65 0.69
C PRO A 26 7.69 -16.69 0.20
N ASP A 27 8.96 -17.08 0.34
CA ASP A 27 10.10 -16.22 0.02
C ASP A 27 10.12 -15.79 -1.45
N ALA A 28 9.64 -16.65 -2.35
CA ALA A 28 9.59 -16.35 -3.78
C ALA A 28 8.40 -15.48 -4.19
N TYR A 29 7.24 -15.62 -3.53
CA TYR A 29 5.97 -15.08 -4.04
C TYR A 29 5.28 -14.06 -3.13
N LEU A 30 5.72 -13.89 -1.89
CA LEU A 30 5.22 -12.82 -1.01
C LEU A 30 5.40 -11.41 -1.63
N PRO A 31 6.53 -11.08 -2.30
CA PRO A 31 6.67 -9.76 -2.96
C PRO A 31 5.63 -9.53 -4.06
N ASP A 32 5.34 -10.54 -4.88
CA ASP A 32 4.37 -10.47 -5.97
C ASP A 32 2.93 -10.44 -5.44
N LEU A 33 2.65 -11.19 -4.38
CA LEU A 33 1.37 -11.15 -3.67
C LEU A 33 1.10 -9.76 -3.12
N ALA A 34 2.05 -9.15 -2.41
CA ALA A 34 1.89 -7.79 -1.86
C ALA A 34 1.70 -6.73 -2.96
N THR A 35 2.36 -6.90 -4.11
CA THR A 35 2.16 -6.03 -5.27
C THR A 35 0.77 -6.17 -5.85
N SER A 36 0.30 -7.41 -6.04
CA SER A 36 -1.03 -7.69 -6.56
C SER A 36 -2.14 -7.18 -5.64
N LEU A 37 -1.99 -7.36 -4.33
CA LEU A 37 -2.93 -6.88 -3.32
C LEU A 37 -3.01 -5.35 -3.26
N ASN A 38 -1.88 -4.66 -3.36
CA ASN A 38 -1.85 -3.20 -3.42
C ASN A 38 -2.62 -2.68 -4.65
N ASN A 39 -2.40 -3.27 -5.82
CA ASN A 39 -3.09 -2.89 -7.04
C ASN A 39 -4.59 -3.22 -6.96
N LEU A 40 -4.93 -4.38 -6.40
CA LEU A 40 -6.32 -4.76 -6.13
C LEU A 40 -7.01 -3.74 -5.22
N SER A 41 -6.32 -3.18 -4.21
CA SER A 41 -6.90 -2.13 -3.37
C SER A 41 -7.31 -0.90 -4.16
N VAL A 42 -6.41 -0.41 -5.02
CA VAL A 42 -6.65 0.75 -5.87
C VAL A 42 -7.86 0.51 -6.78
N ASP A 43 -7.87 -0.62 -7.49
CA ASP A 43 -8.97 -0.96 -8.42
C ASP A 43 -10.31 -1.13 -7.67
N LEU A 44 -10.30 -1.70 -6.46
CA LEU A 44 -11.49 -1.82 -5.62
C LEU A 44 -11.99 -0.45 -5.14
N GLY A 45 -11.09 0.46 -4.79
CA GLY A 45 -11.40 1.85 -4.45
C GLY A 45 -12.09 2.57 -5.62
N GLU A 46 -11.55 2.43 -6.83
CA GLU A 46 -12.10 3.05 -8.05
C GLU A 46 -13.53 2.61 -8.39
N VAL A 47 -13.90 1.37 -8.03
CA VAL A 47 -15.26 0.84 -8.22
C VAL A 47 -16.15 1.00 -6.99
N GLY A 48 -15.67 1.66 -5.94
CA GLY A 48 -16.40 1.95 -4.70
C GLY A 48 -16.45 0.80 -3.69
N ARG A 49 -15.72 -0.29 -3.91
CA ARG A 49 -15.58 -1.45 -3.01
C ARG A 49 -14.50 -1.20 -1.93
N ARG A 50 -14.57 -0.04 -1.27
CA ARG A 50 -13.52 0.47 -0.36
C ARG A 50 -13.15 -0.46 0.79
N ALA A 51 -14.14 -1.14 1.40
CA ALA A 51 -13.87 -2.05 2.51
C ALA A 51 -13.03 -3.28 2.09
N GLU A 52 -13.27 -3.78 0.87
CA GLU A 52 -12.50 -4.89 0.31
C GLU A 52 -11.10 -4.43 -0.11
N GLY A 53 -11.00 -3.22 -0.69
CA GLY A 53 -9.70 -2.62 -0.98
C GLY A 53 -8.86 -2.44 0.27
N LEU A 54 -9.44 -1.88 1.32
CA LEU A 54 -8.79 -1.70 2.62
C LEU A 54 -8.23 -3.00 3.19
N THR A 55 -9.00 -4.10 3.08
CA THR A 55 -8.53 -5.43 3.48
C THR A 55 -7.30 -5.87 2.67
N ALA A 56 -7.31 -5.65 1.35
CA ALA A 56 -6.20 -6.01 0.47
C ALA A 56 -4.93 -5.20 0.78
N ILE A 57 -5.04 -3.88 0.97
CA ILE A 57 -3.87 -3.05 1.29
C ILE A 57 -3.31 -3.32 2.70
N GLU A 58 -4.17 -3.62 3.69
CA GLU A 58 -3.73 -4.02 5.03
C GLU A 58 -2.88 -5.30 4.97
N GLU A 59 -3.28 -6.30 4.17
CA GLU A 59 -2.49 -7.52 3.93
C GLU A 59 -1.18 -7.23 3.19
N ALA A 60 -1.22 -6.38 2.16
CA ALA A 60 -0.01 -5.99 1.42
C ALA A 60 1.03 -5.30 2.32
N VAL A 61 0.58 -4.42 3.22
CA VAL A 61 1.43 -3.76 4.22
C VAL A 61 2.01 -4.79 5.18
N ALA A 62 1.20 -5.73 5.69
CA ALA A 62 1.67 -6.77 6.60
C ALA A 62 2.80 -7.62 5.96
N ILE A 63 2.62 -8.03 4.70
CA ILE A 63 3.65 -8.78 3.97
C ILE A 63 4.92 -7.93 3.79
N ARG A 64 4.77 -6.67 3.36
CA ARG A 64 5.91 -5.77 3.13
C ARG A 64 6.67 -5.45 4.41
N ARG A 65 6.01 -5.43 5.58
CA ARG A 65 6.68 -5.33 6.89
C ARG A 65 7.59 -6.51 7.12
N THR A 66 7.08 -7.74 6.99
CA THR A 66 7.89 -8.96 7.16
C THR A 66 9.07 -8.99 6.18
N LEU A 67 8.87 -8.59 4.92
CA LEU A 67 9.94 -8.52 3.94
C LEU A 67 10.98 -7.44 4.28
N ALA A 68 10.55 -6.27 4.73
CA ALA A 68 11.46 -5.19 5.13
C ALA A 68 12.22 -5.49 6.42
N GLU A 69 11.66 -6.29 7.34
CA GLU A 69 12.40 -6.79 8.50
C GLU A 69 13.55 -7.72 8.09
N ALA A 70 13.34 -8.55 7.06
CA ALA A 70 14.36 -9.45 6.54
C ALA A 70 15.40 -8.76 5.64
N ASN A 71 14.97 -7.80 4.81
CA ASN A 71 15.82 -7.06 3.90
C ASN A 71 15.31 -5.62 3.70
N PRO A 72 15.69 -4.69 4.60
CA PRO A 72 15.20 -3.32 4.58
C PRO A 72 15.53 -2.59 3.27
N ASP A 73 16.75 -2.71 2.76
CA ASP A 73 17.21 -1.99 1.56
C ASP A 73 16.39 -2.34 0.32
N ALA A 74 15.94 -3.60 0.23
CA ALA A 74 15.13 -4.07 -0.89
C ALA A 74 13.65 -3.64 -0.78
N TYR A 75 13.08 -3.65 0.42
CA TYR A 75 11.63 -3.62 0.60
C TYR A 75 11.07 -2.38 1.31
N LEU A 76 11.91 -1.56 1.96
CA LEU A 76 11.47 -0.30 2.57
C LEU A 76 10.76 0.65 1.59
N PRO A 77 11.25 0.85 0.34
CA PRO A 77 10.54 1.70 -0.63
C PRO A 77 9.11 1.21 -0.91
N ALA A 78 8.95 -0.11 -1.05
CA ALA A 78 7.65 -0.71 -1.34
C ALA A 78 6.72 -0.65 -0.11
N LEU A 79 7.25 -0.86 1.10
CA LEU A 79 6.50 -0.70 2.35
C LEU A 79 5.98 0.74 2.50
N ALA A 80 6.85 1.74 2.30
CA ALA A 80 6.49 3.14 2.42
C ALA A 80 5.40 3.55 1.42
N SER A 81 5.49 3.07 0.17
CA SER A 81 4.47 3.30 -0.85
C SER A 81 3.11 2.70 -0.45
N SER A 82 3.07 1.47 0.07
CA SER A 82 1.81 0.87 0.53
C SER A 82 1.23 1.51 1.78
N LEU A 83 2.07 2.03 2.67
CA LEU A 83 1.60 2.80 3.82
C LEU A 83 0.91 4.11 3.40
N ASN A 84 1.38 4.75 2.33
CA ASN A 84 0.68 5.91 1.74
C ASN A 84 -0.69 5.51 1.16
N ASN A 85 -0.77 4.41 0.41
CA ASN A 85 -2.05 3.94 -0.13
C ASN A 85 -3.02 3.56 0.99
N LEU A 86 -2.54 2.82 2.01
CA LEU A 86 -3.32 2.50 3.20
C LEU A 86 -3.82 3.76 3.90
N SER A 87 -2.97 4.79 4.00
CA SER A 87 -3.32 6.06 4.62
C SER A 87 -4.47 6.78 3.91
N VAL A 88 -4.43 6.80 2.58
CA VAL A 88 -5.50 7.35 1.74
C VAL A 88 -6.78 6.54 1.92
N ASP A 89 -6.71 5.21 1.77
CA ASP A 89 -7.87 4.32 1.89
C ASP A 89 -8.55 4.45 3.27
N LEU A 90 -7.75 4.56 4.35
CA LEU A 90 -8.24 4.81 5.71
C LEU A 90 -8.95 6.16 5.83
N GLY A 91 -8.39 7.21 5.23
CA GLY A 91 -9.04 8.53 5.19
C GLY A 91 -10.38 8.52 4.46
N GLU A 92 -10.46 7.80 3.33
CA GLU A 92 -11.70 7.70 2.54
C GLU A 92 -12.83 6.97 3.29
N VAL A 93 -12.50 6.06 4.20
CA VAL A 93 -13.49 5.37 5.05
C VAL A 93 -13.68 6.05 6.42
N GLY A 94 -13.11 7.24 6.63
CA GLY A 94 -13.26 8.02 7.87
C GLY A 94 -12.38 7.54 9.03
N ARG A 95 -11.46 6.59 8.82
CA ARG A 95 -10.49 6.09 9.82
C ARG A 95 -9.26 7.02 9.88
N ARG A 96 -9.49 8.32 10.06
CA ARG A 96 -8.47 9.39 9.95
C ARG A 96 -7.24 9.18 10.83
N ALA A 97 -7.41 8.81 12.10
CA ALA A 97 -6.30 8.65 13.04
C ALA A 97 -5.34 7.51 12.64
N GLU A 98 -5.91 6.41 12.13
CA GLU A 98 -5.16 5.28 11.61
C GLU A 98 -4.45 5.65 10.31
N GLY A 99 -5.14 6.38 9.42
CA GLY A 99 -4.53 6.93 8.21
C GLY A 99 -3.35 7.83 8.53
N LEU A 100 -3.46 8.67 9.56
CA LEU A 100 -2.39 9.60 9.93
C LEU A 100 -1.17 8.81 10.40
N THR A 101 -1.39 7.79 11.24
CA THR A 101 -0.32 6.90 11.71
C THR A 101 0.42 6.24 10.54
N ALA A 102 -0.31 5.76 9.52
CA ALA A 102 0.28 5.16 8.34
C ALA A 102 1.10 6.16 7.50
N SER A 103 0.58 7.37 7.24
CA SER A 103 1.32 8.41 6.48
C SER A 103 2.57 8.90 7.22
N GLU A 104 2.51 9.03 8.54
CA GLU A 104 3.66 9.44 9.34
C GLU A 104 4.74 8.37 9.35
N GLU A 105 4.36 7.09 9.31
CA GLU A 105 5.29 5.99 9.13
C GLU A 105 5.93 5.96 7.74
N ALA A 106 5.14 6.11 6.68
CA ALA A 106 5.64 6.24 5.31
C ALA A 106 6.66 7.39 5.22
N ALA A 107 6.34 8.57 5.77
CA ALA A 107 7.23 9.71 5.80
C ALA A 107 8.53 9.46 6.57
N ARG A 108 8.51 8.62 7.63
CA ARG A 108 9.76 8.22 8.32
C ARG A 108 10.63 7.36 7.41
N HIS A 109 10.06 6.37 6.73
CA HIS A 109 10.80 5.53 5.79
C HIS A 109 11.35 6.33 4.60
N TYR A 110 10.53 7.16 3.97
CA TYR A 110 10.98 8.00 2.86
C TYR A 110 12.03 9.03 3.27
N ARG A 111 12.01 9.53 4.51
CA ARG A 111 13.11 10.38 5.02
C ARG A 111 14.44 9.63 5.04
N THR A 112 14.47 8.42 5.60
CA THR A 112 15.68 7.57 5.60
C THR A 112 16.15 7.25 4.17
N LEU A 113 15.22 6.97 3.26
CA LEU A 113 15.55 6.71 1.85
C LEU A 113 16.09 7.95 1.13
N ALA A 114 15.49 9.12 1.37
CA ALA A 114 15.92 10.40 0.80
C ALA A 114 17.29 10.84 1.31
N GLU A 115 17.66 10.54 2.56
CA GLU A 115 19.02 10.78 3.07
C GLU A 115 20.09 10.06 2.21
N ALA A 116 19.76 8.89 1.66
CA ALA A 116 20.65 8.13 0.79
C ALA A 116 20.53 8.50 -0.70
N ASN A 117 19.31 8.85 -1.16
CA ASN A 117 19.05 9.20 -2.56
C ASN A 117 17.88 10.21 -2.68
N PRO A 118 18.14 11.51 -2.48
CA PRO A 118 17.11 12.55 -2.46
C PRO A 118 16.36 12.65 -3.80
N GLU A 119 17.08 12.59 -4.92
CA GLU A 119 16.51 12.68 -6.27
C GLU A 119 15.44 11.61 -6.55
N ARG A 120 15.54 10.46 -5.87
CA ARG A 120 14.59 9.36 -6.01
C ARG A 120 13.39 9.47 -5.07
N PHE A 121 13.56 9.99 -3.86
CA PHE A 121 12.59 9.82 -2.77
C PHE A 121 12.03 11.12 -2.17
N ASP A 122 12.55 12.29 -2.54
CA ASP A 122 12.03 13.58 -2.04
C ASP A 122 10.56 13.80 -2.43
N ALA A 123 10.18 13.42 -3.65
CA ALA A 123 8.80 13.51 -4.11
C ALA A 123 7.87 12.62 -3.29
N ASP A 124 8.29 11.38 -2.99
CA ASP A 124 7.49 10.45 -2.20
C ASP A 124 7.37 10.89 -0.73
N LEU A 125 8.44 11.44 -0.15
CA LEU A 125 8.40 12.05 1.17
C LEU A 125 7.40 13.22 1.19
N HIS A 126 7.42 14.06 0.17
CA HIS A 126 6.48 15.17 0.04
C HIS A 126 5.03 14.66 -0.01
N SER A 127 4.73 13.68 -0.87
CA SER A 127 3.39 13.08 -0.94
C SER A 127 2.92 12.51 0.39
N SER A 128 3.81 11.85 1.15
CA SER A 128 3.48 11.32 2.48
C SER A 128 3.05 12.43 3.46
N LEU A 129 3.74 13.59 3.40
CA LEU A 129 3.42 14.75 4.23
C LEU A 129 2.13 15.45 3.78
N GLU A 130 1.86 15.49 2.48
CA GLU A 130 0.60 16.02 1.94
C GLU A 130 -0.59 15.17 2.37
N ILE A 131 -0.47 13.84 2.33
CA ILE A 131 -1.51 12.92 2.83
C ILE A 131 -1.77 13.19 4.32
N ALA A 132 -0.71 13.32 5.14
CA ALA A 132 -0.84 13.64 6.55
C ALA A 132 -1.55 15.00 6.78
N ALA A 133 -1.24 16.01 5.95
CA ALA A 133 -1.87 17.33 6.01
C ALA A 133 -3.35 17.28 5.59
N TRP A 134 -3.67 16.56 4.51
CA TRP A 134 -5.05 16.32 4.07
C TRP A 134 -5.86 15.65 5.18
N LEU A 135 -5.35 14.56 5.75
CA LEU A 135 -6.00 13.88 6.87
C LEU A 135 -6.25 14.83 8.02
N LYS A 136 -5.26 15.63 8.43
CA LYS A 136 -5.41 16.65 9.50
C LYS A 136 -6.49 17.68 9.20
N SER A 137 -6.80 17.96 7.93
CA SER A 137 -7.86 18.90 7.53
C SER A 137 -9.27 18.32 7.50
N LEU A 138 -9.43 16.99 7.53
CA LEU A 138 -10.76 16.36 7.57
C LEU A 138 -11.49 16.69 8.88
N PRO A 139 -12.83 16.85 8.85
CA PRO A 139 -13.63 17.05 10.05
C PRO A 139 -13.55 15.83 10.98
N GLU A 140 -13.74 16.07 12.28
CA GLU A 140 -13.90 15.03 13.31
C GLU A 140 -15.22 14.27 13.16
#